data_AF-A0A2E8L5Z0-F1
#
_entry.id   AF-A0A2E8L5Z0-F1
#
_cell.length_a   1.000
_cell.length_b   1.000
_cell.length_c   1.000
_cell.angle_alpha   90.00
_cell.angle_beta   90.00
_cell.angle_gamma   90.00
#
_symmetry.space_group_name_H-M   'P 1'
#
loop_
_entity.id
_entity.type
_entity.pdbx_description
1 polymer ?
#
loop_
_entity_poly.entity_id
_entity_poly.type
_entity_poly.pdbx_seq_one_letter_code
_entity_poly.pdbx_strand_id
1 'polypeptide(L)' 'MTAIANHQAKREAVYDAASVVFAQYGFRRTTINDIAKSAGISRPALYLMFENKEDLFQGLAAHRLDQAIDGALSVL' A
#
# COMPACT_ATOMS: atom_id res chain seq x y z
N MET A 1 11.68 9.43 -17.03
CA MET A 1 12.04 8.49 -15.94
C MET A 1 11.66 8.99 -14.54
N THR A 2 11.62 10.31 -14.27
CA THR A 2 11.40 10.85 -12.90
C THR A 2 9.95 10.75 -12.39
N ALA A 3 8.94 10.92 -13.25
CA ALA A 3 7.53 10.91 -12.82
C ALA A 3 7.06 9.52 -12.37
N ILE A 4 7.40 8.47 -13.13
CA ILE A 4 7.01 7.07 -12.83
C ILE A 4 7.61 6.64 -11.48
N ALA A 5 8.88 6.94 -11.23
CA ALA A 5 9.53 6.64 -9.95
C ALA A 5 8.84 7.31 -8.76
N ASN A 6 8.38 8.56 -8.93
CA ASN A 6 7.63 9.28 -7.90
C ASN A 6 6.24 8.67 -7.64
N HIS A 7 5.56 8.16 -8.68
CA HIS A 7 4.28 7.46 -8.51
C HIS A 7 4.44 6.12 -7.77
N GLN A 8 5.49 5.37 -8.10
CA GLN A 8 5.81 4.11 -7.42
C GLN A 8 6.08 4.35 -5.92
N ALA A 9 6.97 5.28 -5.59
CA ALA A 9 7.33 5.61 -4.21
C ALA A 9 6.13 6.08 -3.37
N LYS A 10 5.19 6.82 -3.99
CA LYS A 10 3.93 7.21 -3.32
C LYS A 10 3.02 6.03 -3.04
N ARG A 11 2.90 5.07 -3.97
CA ARG A 11 2.11 3.84 -3.72
C ARG A 11 2.75 2.99 -2.63
N GLU A 12 4.08 2.87 -2.61
CA GLU A 12 4.81 2.16 -1.56
C GLU A 12 4.56 2.75 -0.17
N ALA A 13 4.63 4.09 -0.04
CA ALA A 13 4.31 4.76 1.22
C ALA A 13 2.88 4.48 1.70
N VAL A 14 1.92 4.38 0.77
CA VAL A 14 0.54 3.99 1.09
C VAL A 14 0.46 2.52 1.51
N TYR A 15 1.20 1.62 0.87
CA TYR A 15 1.28 0.21 1.26
C TYR A 15 1.82 0.03 2.68
N ASP A 16 2.87 0.77 3.04
CA ASP A 16 3.39 0.74 4.41
C ASP A 16 2.34 1.19 5.42
N ALA A 17 1.70 2.34 5.19
CA ALA A 17 0.64 2.82 6.07
C ALA A 17 -0.55 1.86 6.16
N ALA A 18 -1.00 1.33 5.03
CA ALA A 18 -2.09 0.37 4.98
C ALA A 18 -1.76 -0.92 5.75
N SER A 19 -0.52 -1.41 5.64
CA SER A 19 -0.09 -2.62 6.34
C SER A 19 -0.21 -2.48 7.85
N VAL A 20 0.13 -1.32 8.41
CA VAL A 20 0.00 -1.02 9.84
C VAL A 20 -1.48 -1.02 10.25
N VAL A 21 -2.33 -0.32 9.51
CA VAL A 21 -3.76 -0.21 9.84
C VAL A 21 -4.46 -1.57 9.73
N PHE A 22 -4.17 -2.35 8.69
CA PHE A 22 -4.72 -3.69 8.55
C PHE A 22 -4.23 -4.64 9.64
N ALA A 23 -2.96 -4.57 10.04
CA ALA A 23 -2.44 -5.38 11.14
C ALA A 23 -3.11 -5.02 12.47
N GLN A 24 -3.41 -3.73 12.69
CA GLN A 24 -4.01 -3.26 13.93
C GLN A 24 -5.50 -3.60 14.05
N TYR A 25 -6.29 -3.43 12.97
CA TYR A 25 -7.75 -3.52 13.04
C TYR A 25 -8.34 -4.70 12.28
N GLY A 26 -7.53 -5.38 11.46
CA GLY A 26 -7.99 -6.37 10.50
C GLY A 26 -8.66 -5.75 9.27
N PHE A 27 -8.78 -6.54 8.21
CA PHE A 27 -9.34 -6.09 6.92
C PHE A 27 -10.76 -5.53 7.03
N ARG A 28 -11.66 -6.23 7.74
CA ARG A 28 -13.08 -5.85 7.82
C ARG A 28 -13.31 -4.49 8.48
N ARG A 29 -12.61 -4.19 9.59
CA ARG A 29 -12.82 -2.97 10.37
C ARG A 29 -12.04 -1.77 9.84
N THR A 30 -11.02 -1.99 9.01
CA THR A 30 -10.24 -0.92 8.38
C THR A 30 -11.09 -0.16 7.35
N THR A 31 -11.00 1.16 7.35
CA THR A 31 -11.60 2.03 6.32
C THR A 31 -10.54 2.73 5.47
N ILE A 32 -10.94 3.19 4.28
CA ILE A 32 -10.11 4.07 3.43
C ILE A 32 -9.69 5.35 4.17
N ASN A 33 -10.52 5.85 5.08
CA ASN A 33 -10.19 7.04 5.85
C ASN A 33 -9.07 6.78 6.87
N ASP A 34 -9.08 5.62 7.52
CA ASP A 34 -8.02 5.24 8.46
C ASP A 34 -6.67 5.13 7.74
N ILE A 35 -6.68 4.51 6.55
CA ILE A 35 -5.48 4.36 5.71
C ILE A 35 -4.99 5.73 5.22
N ALA A 36 -5.88 6.59 4.70
CA ALA A 36 -5.51 7.92 4.24
C ALA A 36 -4.88 8.76 5.37
N LYS A 37 -5.47 8.71 6.57
CA LYS A 37 -4.93 9.37 7.76
C LYS A 37 -3.56 8.81 8.15
N SER A 38 -3.40 7.48 8.14
CA SER A 38 -2.12 6.84 8.45
C SER A 38 -1.04 7.16 7.41
N ALA A 39 -1.41 7.30 6.14
CA ALA A 39 -0.51 7.64 5.05
C ALA A 39 -0.22 9.16 4.94
N GLY A 40 -0.88 10.00 5.74
CA GLY A 40 -0.73 11.45 5.68
C GLY A 40 -1.24 12.07 4.37
N ILE A 41 -2.19 11.44 3.69
CA ILE A 41 -2.76 11.92 2.43
C ILE A 41 -4.28 12.11 2.52
N SER A 42 -4.85 12.84 1.56
CA SER A 42 -6.30 13.01 1.48
C SER A 42 -6.98 11.74 0.94
N ARG A 43 -8.24 11.51 1.32
CA ARG A 43 -9.05 10.41 0.75
C ARG A 43 -9.13 10.46 -0.78
N PRO A 44 -9.37 11.63 -1.43
CA PRO A 44 -9.34 11.70 -2.89
C PRO A 44 -8.00 11.30 -3.50
N ALA A 45 -6.88 11.70 -2.88
CA ALA A 45 -5.55 11.29 -3.35
C ALA A 45 -5.35 9.78 -3.27
N LEU A 46 -5.87 9.14 -2.21
CA LEU A 46 -5.83 7.68 -2.08
C LEU A 46 -6.65 6.98 -3.17
N TYR A 47 -7.84 7.51 -3.50
CA TYR A 47 -8.68 6.98 -4.59
C TYR A 47 -8.10 7.16 -5.99
N LEU A 48 -7.18 8.12 -6.20
CA LEU A 48 -6.45 8.24 -7.47
C LEU A 48 -5.45 7.09 -7.68
N MET A 49 -5.07 6.39 -6.61
CA MET A 49 -4.07 5.31 -6.65
C MET A 49 -4.67 3.91 -6.52
N PHE A 50 -5.87 3.82 -5.92
CA PHE A 50 -6.56 2.57 -5.62
C PHE A 50 -8.06 2.73 -5.74
N GLU A 51 -8.73 1.80 -6.38
CA GLU A 51 -10.17 1.90 -6.64
C GLU A 51 -11.00 1.76 -5.37
N ASN A 52 -10.58 0.84 -4.49
CA ASN A 52 -11.27 0.51 -3.25
C ASN A 52 -10.30 -0.17 -2.25
N LYS A 53 -10.83 -0.60 -1.10
CA LYS A 53 -10.03 -1.20 -0.02
C LYS A 53 -9.49 -2.58 -0.41
N GLU A 54 -10.28 -3.34 -1.17
CA GLU A 54 -9.94 -4.66 -1.69
C GLU A 54 -8.76 -4.57 -2.68
N ASP A 55 -8.82 -3.65 -3.65
CA ASP A 55 -7.76 -3.36 -4.62
C ASP A 55 -6.45 -2.98 -3.92
N LEU A 56 -6.52 -2.05 -2.95
CA LEU A 56 -5.36 -1.66 -2.15
C LEU A 56 -4.78 -2.83 -1.33
N PHE A 57 -5.62 -3.69 -0.75
CA PHE A 57 -5.16 -4.85 0.01
C PHE A 57 -4.51 -5.91 -0.89
N GLN A 58 -5.09 -6.18 -2.06
CA GLN A 58 -4.53 -7.11 -3.04
C GLN A 58 -3.19 -6.60 -3.57
N GLY A 59 -3.12 -5.32 -3.95
CA GLY A 59 -1.88 -4.69 -4.40
C GLY A 59 -0.78 -4.72 -3.33
N LEU A 60 -1.13 -4.44 -2.06
CA LEU A 60 -0.22 -4.56 -0.93
C LEU A 60 0.29 -6.00 -0.78
N ALA A 61 -0.59 -6.99 -0.79
CA ALA A 61 -0.23 -8.39 -0.59
C ALA A 61 0.70 -8.89 -1.70
N ALA A 62 0.39 -8.58 -2.95
CA ALA A 62 1.24 -8.91 -4.10
C ALA A 62 2.62 -8.26 -3.98
N HIS A 63 2.67 -6.95 -3.69
CA HIS A 63 3.94 -6.23 -3.54
C HIS A 63 4.82 -6.81 -2.43
N ARG A 64 4.23 -7.20 -1.28
CA ARG A 64 4.98 -7.84 -0.19
C ARG A 64 5.52 -9.22 -0.58
N LEU A 65 4.75 -9.99 -1.36
CA LEU A 65 5.19 -11.29 -1.85
C LEU A 65 6.35 -11.14 -2.84
N ASP A 66 6.27 -10.19 -3.77
CA ASP A 66 7.35 -9.88 -4.72
C ASP A 66 8.63 -9.48 -3.97
N GLN A 67 8.53 -8.57 -3.00
CA GLN A 67 9.69 -8.17 -2.17
C GLN A 67 10.31 -9.33 -1.40
N ALA A 68 9.50 -10.26 -0.88
CA ALA A 68 9.99 -11.43 -0.17
C ALA A 68 10.71 -12.40 -1.11
N ILE A 69 10.19 -12.60 -2.33
CA ILE A 69 10.80 -13.42 -3.37
C ILE A 69 12.13 -12.80 -3.81
N ASP A 70 12.15 -11.51 -4.14
CA ASP A 70 13.36 -10.80 -4.55
C ASP A 70 14.43 -10.84 -3.46
N GLY A 71 14.04 -10.66 -2.20
CA GLY A 71 14.94 -10.80 -1.05
C GLY A 71 15.53 -12.20 -0.94
N ALA A 72 14.71 -13.25 -1.13
CA ALA A 72 15.18 -14.64 -1.09
C ALA A 72 16.09 -15.00 -2.27
N LEU A 73 15.85 -14.46 -3.46
CA LEU A 73 16.71 -14.68 -4.62
C LEU A 73 18.03 -13.92 -4.53
N SER A 74 18.05 -12.77 -3.85
CA SER A 74 19.27 -11.95 -3.69
C SER A 74 20.38 -12.60 -2.84
N VAL A 75 20.04 -13.66 -2.10
CA VAL A 75 20.99 -14.41 -1.24
C VAL A 75 21.48 -15.72 -1.88
N LEU A 76 21.02 -16.05 -3.09
CA LEU A 76 21.49 -17.19 -3.89
C LEU A 76 22.59 -16.74 -4.88
#